data_AF-A0A7C3AXE3-F1
#
_entry.id   AF-A0A7C3AXE3-F1
#
_cell.length_a   1.000
_cell.length_b   1.000
_cell.length_c   1.000
_cell.angle_alpha   90.00
_cell.angle_beta   90.00
_cell.angle_gamma   90.00
#
_symmetry.space_group_name_H-M   'P 1'
#
loop_
_entity.id
_entity.type
_entity.pdbx_description
1 polymer ?
#
loop_
_entity_poly.entity_id
_entity_poly.type
_entity_poly.pdbx_seq_one_letter_code
_entity_poly.pdbx_strand_id
1 'polypeptide(L)'
;MRLLDKIKARLKDRTRRRLSTDLRAIGLNAQTMERGQPEEGISGGLMGASLGLIAIQNSPIKWINLLEHPASRYASATFTNVYVVPDSRVRSGGYLELRSARRRTASVYGRVIDIDWTANFVGTRVVVNPDEEWDEDMEERLLDRINNDTTLKTNLIRLNEDITVRSVPNFWCWAISSGSYQESGYSYEHKKLAPSREQWDCFEVIAWHLVEASAAGKPSKDKDSEAEESHEASPVSNEEPPETESPEEPSEQNS
;
A
#
# COMPACT_ATOMS: atom_id res chain seq x y z
N MET A 1 -4.83 37.73 -9.42
CA MET A 1 -4.62 36.52 -10.26
C MET A 1 -4.64 36.92 -11.73
N ARG A 2 -3.56 36.68 -12.50
CA ARG A 2 -3.40 37.15 -13.89
C ARG A 2 -4.25 36.30 -14.85
N LEU A 3 -4.66 36.85 -16.00
CA LEU A 3 -5.53 36.16 -16.99
C LEU A 3 -4.92 34.82 -17.46
N LEU A 4 -3.60 34.79 -17.66
CA LEU A 4 -2.85 33.59 -18.05
C LEU A 4 -2.95 32.47 -17.00
N ASP A 5 -2.95 32.80 -15.71
CA ASP A 5 -3.08 31.81 -14.62
C ASP A 5 -4.45 31.14 -14.65
N LYS A 6 -5.50 31.93 -14.93
CA LYS A 6 -6.88 31.41 -15.07
C LYS A 6 -7.02 30.48 -16.27
N ILE A 7 -6.36 30.79 -17.39
CA ILE A 7 -6.39 29.94 -18.59
C ILE A 7 -5.65 28.63 -18.32
N LYS A 8 -4.46 28.69 -17.71
CA LYS A 8 -3.69 27.50 -17.33
C LYS A 8 -4.49 26.60 -16.38
N ALA A 9 -5.12 27.16 -15.35
CA ALA A 9 -5.96 26.41 -14.42
C ALA A 9 -7.13 25.71 -15.13
N ARG A 10 -7.81 26.39 -16.07
CA ARG A 10 -8.90 25.81 -16.86
C ARG A 10 -8.44 24.67 -17.76
N LEU A 11 -7.24 24.75 -18.33
CA LEU A 11 -6.67 23.68 -19.16
C LEU A 11 -6.36 22.45 -18.30
N LYS A 12 -5.71 22.64 -17.15
CA LYS A 12 -5.44 21.57 -16.17
C LYS A 12 -6.72 20.84 -15.74
N ASP A 13 -7.77 21.61 -15.43
CA ASP A 13 -9.09 21.04 -15.12
C ASP A 13 -9.69 20.23 -16.26
N ARG A 14 -9.53 20.70 -17.50
CA ARG A 14 -10.06 20.01 -18.67
C ARG A 14 -9.38 18.65 -18.84
N THR A 15 -8.06 18.59 -18.68
CA THR A 15 -7.30 17.33 -18.77
C THR A 15 -7.76 16.34 -17.70
N ARG A 16 -7.89 16.79 -16.44
CA ARG A 16 -8.35 15.93 -15.34
C ARG A 16 -9.78 15.42 -15.56
N ARG A 17 -10.68 16.28 -16.06
CA ARG A 17 -12.06 15.87 -16.41
C ARG A 17 -12.07 14.85 -17.54
N ARG A 18 -11.22 15.03 -18.56
CA ARG A 18 -11.07 14.06 -19.65
C ARG A 18 -10.64 12.70 -19.12
N LEU A 19 -9.60 12.65 -18.27
CA LEU A 19 -9.18 11.41 -17.62
C LEU A 19 -10.32 10.75 -16.85
N SER A 20 -11.07 11.52 -16.04
CA SER A 20 -12.23 10.98 -15.31
C SER A 20 -13.31 10.41 -16.24
N THR A 21 -13.57 11.04 -17.39
CA THR A 21 -14.51 10.51 -18.40
C THR A 21 -13.97 9.23 -19.04
N ASP A 22 -12.69 9.20 -19.42
CA ASP A 22 -12.06 8.05 -20.06
C ASP A 22 -12.03 6.83 -19.10
N LEU A 23 -11.77 7.06 -17.81
CA LEU A 23 -11.85 6.01 -16.77
C LEU A 23 -13.27 5.45 -16.62
N ARG A 24 -14.30 6.31 -16.68
CA ARG A 24 -15.70 5.85 -16.67
C ARG A 24 -16.04 5.04 -17.92
N ALA A 25 -15.48 5.39 -19.07
CA ALA A 25 -15.69 4.66 -20.31
C ALA A 25 -15.16 3.22 -20.26
N ILE A 26 -14.14 2.94 -19.44
CA ILE A 26 -13.65 1.57 -19.17
C ILE A 26 -14.35 0.89 -17.97
N GLY A 27 -15.44 1.49 -17.46
CA GLY A 27 -16.30 0.93 -16.43
C GLY A 27 -15.94 1.29 -14.99
N LEU A 28 -15.04 2.26 -14.77
CA LEU A 28 -14.64 2.66 -13.41
C LEU A 28 -15.53 3.78 -12.84
N ASN A 29 -15.86 3.69 -11.57
CA ASN A 29 -16.55 4.77 -10.86
C ASN A 29 -15.52 5.83 -10.42
N ALA A 30 -15.17 6.72 -11.36
CA ALA A 30 -14.16 7.76 -11.18
C ALA A 30 -14.79 9.14 -10.94
N GLN A 31 -14.24 9.94 -10.04
CA GLN A 31 -14.69 11.31 -9.76
C GLN A 31 -13.50 12.25 -9.53
N THR A 32 -13.52 13.44 -10.14
CA THR A 32 -12.47 14.44 -9.90
C THR A 32 -12.59 15.03 -8.50
N MET A 33 -11.49 15.08 -7.75
CA MET A 33 -11.48 15.66 -6.40
C MET A 33 -11.27 17.19 -6.43
N GLU A 34 -11.54 17.84 -5.31
CA GLU A 34 -11.10 19.21 -5.08
C GLU A 34 -9.58 19.32 -5.16
N ARG A 35 -9.07 20.52 -5.45
CA ARG A 35 -7.63 20.77 -5.59
C ARG A 35 -6.98 21.05 -4.24
N GLY A 36 -5.66 20.80 -4.17
CA GLY A 36 -4.86 21.11 -2.98
C GLY A 36 -5.02 20.07 -1.88
N GLN A 37 -5.48 18.86 -2.23
CA GLN A 37 -5.48 17.74 -1.31
C GLN A 37 -4.02 17.36 -0.98
N PRO A 38 -3.69 17.00 0.27
CA PRO A 38 -2.34 16.60 0.64
C PRO A 38 -1.76 15.51 -0.28
N GLU A 39 -2.58 14.55 -0.67
CA GLU A 39 -2.23 13.40 -1.50
C GLU A 39 -1.80 13.79 -2.93
N GLU A 40 -2.03 15.03 -3.38
CA GLU A 40 -1.44 15.55 -4.61
C GLU A 40 0.11 15.55 -4.56
N GLY A 41 0.69 15.53 -3.35
CA GLY A 41 2.13 15.50 -3.08
C GLY A 41 2.80 14.11 -3.14
N ILE A 42 2.03 13.02 -3.31
CA ILE A 42 2.55 11.63 -3.30
C ILE A 42 3.68 11.38 -4.29
N SER A 43 3.72 12.12 -5.40
CA SER A 43 4.70 11.96 -6.48
C SER A 43 6.06 12.65 -6.24
N GLY A 44 6.22 13.35 -5.10
CA GLY A 44 7.53 13.76 -4.59
C GLY A 44 8.40 14.58 -5.53
N GLY A 45 7.82 15.56 -6.26
CA GLY A 45 8.52 16.62 -7.01
C GLY A 45 9.34 16.19 -8.24
N LEU A 46 9.84 14.95 -8.28
CA LEU A 46 10.68 14.40 -9.36
C LEU A 46 9.86 13.85 -10.53
N MET A 47 8.56 13.57 -10.33
CA MET A 47 7.67 13.03 -11.36
C MET A 47 6.76 14.08 -12.03
N GLY A 48 7.09 15.37 -11.94
CA GLY A 48 6.31 16.44 -12.57
C GLY A 48 5.26 17.06 -11.64
N ALA A 49 4.49 18.02 -12.18
CA ALA A 49 3.54 18.80 -11.41
C ALA A 49 2.16 18.12 -11.37
N SER A 50 1.60 17.95 -10.18
CA SER A 50 0.24 17.43 -10.02
C SER A 50 -0.79 18.33 -10.72
N LEU A 51 -1.72 17.69 -11.42
CA LEU A 51 -2.94 18.30 -11.98
C LEU A 51 -4.16 18.05 -11.08
N GLY A 52 -3.98 17.33 -9.99
CA GLY A 52 -4.99 16.96 -9.02
C GLY A 52 -5.40 15.49 -9.10
N LEU A 53 -6.18 15.08 -8.11
CA LEU A 53 -6.57 13.69 -7.90
C LEU A 53 -7.90 13.34 -8.56
N ILE A 54 -8.02 12.08 -8.93
CA ILE A 54 -9.27 11.42 -9.31
C ILE A 54 -9.52 10.31 -8.31
N ALA A 55 -10.63 10.39 -7.58
CA ALA A 55 -11.08 9.34 -6.68
C ALA A 55 -11.68 8.19 -7.49
N ILE A 56 -11.37 6.96 -7.09
CA ILE A 56 -11.94 5.73 -7.63
C ILE A 56 -12.71 5.02 -6.52
N GLN A 57 -13.96 4.68 -6.80
CA GLN A 57 -14.80 3.93 -5.86
C GLN A 57 -14.71 2.43 -6.13
N ASN A 58 -14.93 1.63 -5.08
CA ASN A 58 -14.99 0.16 -5.14
C ASN A 58 -13.72 -0.53 -5.66
N SER A 59 -12.56 0.07 -5.50
CA SER A 59 -11.25 -0.53 -5.81
C SER A 59 -10.27 -0.34 -4.64
N PRO A 60 -9.25 -1.21 -4.48
CA PRO A 60 -8.12 -0.94 -3.57
C PRO A 60 -7.35 0.32 -3.96
N ILE A 61 -7.29 0.62 -5.28
CA ILE A 61 -6.77 1.88 -5.79
C ILE A 61 -7.82 2.96 -5.49
N LYS A 62 -7.52 3.88 -4.56
CA LYS A 62 -8.46 4.93 -4.16
C LYS A 62 -8.29 6.21 -4.95
N TRP A 63 -7.07 6.49 -5.42
CA TRP A 63 -6.79 7.72 -6.12
C TRP A 63 -5.88 7.50 -7.33
N ILE A 64 -6.08 8.34 -8.33
CA ILE A 64 -5.15 8.50 -9.45
C ILE A 64 -4.67 9.94 -9.42
N ASN A 65 -3.37 10.13 -9.24
CA ASN A 65 -2.72 11.43 -9.36
C ASN A 65 -2.22 11.60 -10.78
N LEU A 66 -2.77 12.59 -11.49
CA LEU A 66 -2.36 12.93 -12.85
C LEU A 66 -1.23 13.96 -12.79
N LEU A 67 -0.06 13.59 -13.32
CA LEU A 67 1.12 14.43 -13.34
C LEU A 67 1.34 15.01 -14.73
N GLU A 68 1.72 16.29 -14.78
CA GLU A 68 2.15 16.98 -15.99
C GLU A 68 3.67 17.17 -15.97
N HIS A 69 4.33 16.65 -17.00
CA HIS A 69 5.72 16.96 -17.30
C HIS A 69 5.77 18.11 -18.30
N PRO A 70 6.54 19.17 -18.02
CA PRO A 70 6.57 20.35 -18.86
C PRO A 70 7.09 20.01 -20.26
N ALA A 71 6.54 20.69 -21.27
CA ALA A 71 7.04 20.61 -22.63
C ALA A 71 8.50 21.07 -22.69
N SER A 72 9.27 20.46 -23.59
CA SER A 72 10.62 20.92 -23.95
C SER A 72 10.60 21.60 -25.33
N ARG A 73 11.75 22.10 -25.78
CA ARG A 73 11.89 22.67 -27.13
C ARG A 73 11.53 21.67 -28.24
N TYR A 74 11.64 20.37 -27.95
CA TYR A 74 11.51 19.29 -28.95
C TYR A 74 10.35 18.33 -28.68
N ALA A 75 9.66 18.44 -27.54
CA ALA A 75 8.59 17.53 -27.15
C ALA A 75 7.44 18.27 -26.47
N SER A 76 6.21 17.88 -26.77
CA SER A 76 5.03 18.41 -26.08
C SER A 76 5.01 17.98 -24.60
N ALA A 77 4.19 18.65 -23.80
CA ALA A 77 3.93 18.22 -22.44
C ALA A 77 3.44 16.76 -22.44
N THR A 78 3.92 15.98 -21.49
CA THR A 78 3.52 14.58 -21.30
C THR A 78 2.84 14.40 -19.96
N PHE A 79 2.04 13.34 -19.87
CA PHE A 79 1.24 13.06 -18.69
C PHE A 79 1.51 11.65 -18.19
N THR A 80 1.59 11.50 -16.88
CA THR A 80 1.78 10.22 -16.21
C THR A 80 0.73 10.08 -15.12
N ASN A 81 0.23 8.85 -14.93
CA ASN A 81 -0.67 8.53 -13.83
C ASN A 81 0.10 7.80 -12.73
N VAL A 82 -0.13 8.21 -11.49
CA VAL A 82 0.26 7.44 -10.30
C VAL A 82 -1.02 6.92 -9.65
N TYR A 83 -1.12 5.60 -9.54
CA TYR A 83 -2.26 4.91 -8.93
C TYR A 83 -1.95 4.64 -7.47
N VAL A 84 -2.81 5.11 -6.58
CA VAL A 84 -2.52 5.14 -5.15
C VAL A 84 -3.41 4.17 -4.39
N VAL A 85 -2.76 3.30 -3.61
CA VAL A 85 -3.39 2.31 -2.74
C VAL A 85 -3.08 2.70 -1.29
N PRO A 86 -4.03 3.30 -0.54
CA PRO A 86 -3.82 3.63 0.86
C PRO A 86 -3.58 2.37 1.70
N ASP A 87 -2.58 2.45 2.56
CA ASP A 87 -2.16 1.38 3.45
C ASP A 87 -1.46 1.98 4.68
N SER A 88 -2.19 2.05 5.81
CA SER A 88 -1.69 2.59 7.08
C SER A 88 -0.52 1.81 7.69
N ARG A 89 -0.20 0.65 7.14
CA ARG A 89 0.95 -0.16 7.56
C ARG A 89 2.24 0.26 6.86
N VAL A 90 2.17 1.07 5.81
CA VAL A 90 3.37 1.63 5.17
C VAL A 90 4.01 2.63 6.15
N ARG A 91 5.16 2.27 6.73
CA ARG A 91 5.84 3.02 7.79
C ARG A 91 7.03 3.84 7.30
N SER A 92 7.39 4.87 8.07
CA SER A 92 8.49 5.80 7.81
C SER A 92 9.87 5.19 8.13
N GLY A 93 10.91 5.67 7.46
CA GLY A 93 12.30 5.22 7.63
C GLY A 93 13.06 5.12 6.30
N GLY A 94 12.40 4.58 5.28
CA GLY A 94 12.87 4.53 3.89
C GLY A 94 11.70 4.29 2.94
N TYR A 95 11.95 3.84 1.72
CA TYR A 95 10.91 3.32 0.85
C TYR A 95 11.31 1.99 0.22
N LEU A 96 10.36 1.07 0.16
CA LEU A 96 10.42 -0.14 -0.65
C LEU A 96 9.98 0.20 -2.08
N GLU A 97 10.77 -0.21 -3.05
CA GLU A 97 10.43 -0.13 -4.46
C GLU A 97 10.47 -1.52 -5.09
N LEU A 98 9.32 -1.96 -5.61
CA LEU A 98 9.20 -3.18 -6.40
C LEU A 98 9.20 -2.81 -7.88
N ARG A 99 9.98 -3.50 -8.69
CA ARG A 99 10.02 -3.33 -10.15
C ARG A 99 9.82 -4.66 -10.85
N SER A 100 8.92 -4.67 -11.83
CA SER A 100 8.83 -5.77 -12.78
C SER A 100 10.00 -5.72 -13.76
N ALA A 101 10.62 -6.85 -14.03
CA ALA A 101 11.69 -7.04 -15.00
C ALA A 101 11.28 -8.12 -16.01
N ARG A 102 11.37 -7.80 -17.31
CA ARG A 102 11.03 -8.73 -18.39
C ARG A 102 12.13 -9.74 -18.60
N ARG A 103 11.81 -11.02 -18.47
CA ARG A 103 12.68 -12.14 -18.86
C ARG A 103 12.39 -12.52 -20.31
N ARG A 104 13.44 -12.57 -21.12
CA ARG A 104 13.35 -12.81 -22.58
C ARG A 104 14.06 -14.09 -22.97
N THR A 105 13.61 -14.69 -24.07
CA THR A 105 14.25 -15.86 -24.70
C THR A 105 15.73 -15.65 -25.03
N ALA A 106 16.12 -14.43 -25.38
CA ALA A 106 17.51 -14.01 -25.48
C ALA A 106 17.67 -12.58 -24.95
N SER A 107 18.83 -12.29 -24.36
CA SER A 107 19.06 -11.14 -23.46
C SER A 107 18.82 -9.76 -24.09
N VAL A 108 18.94 -9.62 -25.41
CA VAL A 108 18.86 -8.31 -26.10
C VAL A 108 17.76 -8.30 -27.16
N TYR A 109 17.34 -9.46 -27.65
CA TYR A 109 16.34 -9.59 -28.70
C TYR A 109 15.55 -10.87 -28.41
N GLY A 110 14.22 -10.79 -28.38
CA GLY A 110 13.41 -11.99 -28.17
C GLY A 110 12.07 -11.69 -27.55
N ARG A 111 11.19 -12.69 -27.65
CA ARG A 111 9.88 -12.65 -26.99
C ARG A 111 10.07 -12.68 -25.48
N VAL A 112 9.28 -11.87 -24.79
CA VAL A 112 9.14 -11.91 -23.33
C VAL A 112 8.47 -13.25 -22.99
N ILE A 113 9.11 -14.02 -22.11
CA ILE A 113 8.65 -15.34 -21.68
C ILE A 113 8.18 -15.37 -20.24
N ASP A 114 8.66 -14.43 -19.42
CA ASP A 114 8.19 -14.23 -18.07
C ASP A 114 8.43 -12.80 -17.59
N ILE A 115 7.83 -12.47 -16.45
CA ILE A 115 8.07 -11.26 -15.67
C ILE A 115 8.59 -11.69 -14.30
N ASP A 116 9.72 -11.16 -13.87
CA ASP A 116 10.23 -11.33 -12.52
C ASP A 116 10.10 -10.00 -11.77
N TRP A 117 9.69 -10.04 -10.51
CA TRP A 117 9.63 -8.86 -9.66
C TRP A 117 10.84 -8.82 -8.73
N THR A 118 11.44 -7.65 -8.64
CA THR A 118 12.59 -7.38 -7.77
C THR A 118 12.24 -6.29 -6.79
N ALA A 119 12.72 -6.42 -5.56
CA ALA A 119 12.59 -5.39 -4.54
C ALA A 119 13.91 -4.66 -4.36
N ASN A 120 13.82 -3.35 -4.11
CA ASN A 120 14.94 -2.52 -3.72
C ASN A 120 14.46 -1.63 -2.57
N PHE A 121 15.14 -1.73 -1.43
CA PHE A 121 14.95 -0.80 -0.34
C PHE A 121 15.87 0.41 -0.51
N VAL A 122 15.32 1.61 -0.41
CA VAL A 122 16.08 2.86 -0.50
C VAL A 122 15.84 3.71 0.75
N GLY A 123 16.92 4.00 1.46
CA GLY A 123 16.88 4.74 2.72
C GLY A 123 17.58 3.96 3.84
N THR A 124 17.47 4.46 5.06
CA THR A 124 17.95 3.75 6.25
C THR A 124 16.77 3.03 6.88
N ARG A 125 16.87 1.75 7.24
CA ARG A 125 15.84 1.09 8.06
C ARG A 125 15.89 1.69 9.48
N VAL A 126 15.36 2.90 9.63
CA VAL A 126 15.24 3.54 10.94
C VAL A 126 13.92 3.10 11.53
N VAL A 127 14.01 2.18 12.48
CA VAL A 127 12.91 1.86 13.39
C VAL A 127 12.71 3.09 14.26
N VAL A 128 11.69 3.89 13.96
CA VAL A 128 11.40 5.14 14.70
C VAL A 128 10.82 4.83 16.08
N ASN A 129 10.16 3.68 16.23
CA ASN A 129 9.65 3.17 17.50
C ASN A 129 9.96 1.68 17.65
N PRO A 130 10.44 1.19 18.82
CA PRO A 130 10.70 -0.23 19.05
C PRO A 130 9.47 -1.13 18.86
N ASP A 131 8.27 -0.58 19.06
CA ASP A 131 7.00 -1.27 18.83
C ASP A 131 6.51 -1.19 17.36
N GLU A 132 7.25 -0.47 16.50
CA GLU A 132 7.00 -0.29 15.07
C GLU A 132 8.20 -0.81 14.26
N GLU A 133 8.57 -2.05 14.52
CA GLU A 133 9.54 -2.75 13.70
C GLU A 133 9.02 -2.85 12.26
N TRP A 134 9.89 -2.51 11.30
CA TRP A 134 9.58 -2.78 9.90
C TRP A 134 9.38 -4.28 9.77
N ASP A 135 8.25 -4.69 9.21
CA ASP A 135 7.95 -6.09 8.94
C ASP A 135 8.94 -6.58 7.87
N GLU A 136 10.07 -7.14 8.32
CA GLU A 136 11.18 -7.54 7.45
C GLU A 136 10.73 -8.60 6.43
N ASP A 137 9.72 -9.39 6.80
CA ASP A 137 9.12 -10.43 5.98
C ASP A 137 8.03 -9.90 5.02
N MET A 138 7.65 -8.62 5.12
CA MET A 138 6.66 -8.01 4.23
C MET A 138 7.15 -7.98 2.78
N GLU A 139 8.43 -7.63 2.60
CA GLU A 139 9.07 -7.61 1.29
C GLU A 139 9.06 -8.99 0.65
N GLU A 140 9.48 -10.01 1.40
CA GLU A 140 9.51 -11.40 0.93
C GLU A 140 8.12 -11.92 0.60
N ARG A 141 7.13 -11.70 1.48
CA ARG A 141 5.74 -12.10 1.21
C ARG A 141 5.14 -11.38 0.02
N LEU A 142 5.44 -10.09 -0.19
CA LEU A 142 4.98 -9.36 -1.36
C LEU A 142 5.59 -9.93 -2.64
N LEU A 143 6.91 -10.14 -2.65
CA LEU A 143 7.61 -10.71 -3.79
C LEU A 143 7.13 -12.11 -4.10
N ASP A 144 6.98 -12.98 -3.09
CA ASP A 144 6.51 -14.34 -3.27
C ASP A 144 5.11 -14.35 -3.91
N ARG A 145 4.16 -13.59 -3.35
CA ARG A 145 2.79 -13.53 -3.87
C ARG A 145 2.73 -13.03 -5.32
N ILE A 146 3.43 -11.93 -5.62
CA ILE A 146 3.41 -11.33 -6.95
C ILE A 146 4.16 -12.21 -7.96
N ASN A 147 5.27 -12.84 -7.57
CA ASN A 147 6.03 -13.73 -8.45
C ASN A 147 5.35 -15.09 -8.67
N ASN A 148 4.48 -15.51 -7.76
CA ASN A 148 3.71 -16.75 -7.89
C ASN A 148 2.34 -16.55 -8.58
N ASP A 149 1.89 -15.32 -8.82
CA ASP A 149 0.67 -15.07 -9.60
C ASP A 149 0.93 -15.21 -11.12
N THR A 150 0.65 -16.41 -11.64
CA THR A 150 0.78 -16.73 -13.07
C THR A 150 -0.17 -15.94 -13.97
N THR A 151 -1.34 -15.56 -13.45
CA THR A 151 -2.35 -14.79 -14.20
C THR A 151 -1.87 -13.37 -14.39
N LEU A 152 -1.41 -12.73 -13.31
CA LEU A 152 -0.79 -11.41 -13.35
C LEU A 152 0.40 -11.38 -14.32
N LYS A 153 1.32 -12.34 -14.20
CA LYS A 153 2.48 -12.46 -15.11
C LYS A 153 2.06 -12.55 -16.57
N THR A 154 1.10 -13.42 -16.89
CA THR A 154 0.59 -13.58 -18.26
C THR A 154 0.02 -12.29 -18.82
N ASN A 155 -0.74 -11.54 -18.02
CA ASN A 155 -1.32 -10.27 -18.44
C ASN A 155 -0.23 -9.19 -18.59
N LEU A 156 0.73 -9.12 -17.67
CA LEU A 156 1.85 -8.18 -17.76
C LEU A 156 2.74 -8.43 -18.99
N ILE A 157 2.95 -9.68 -19.40
CA ILE A 157 3.68 -10.00 -20.65
C ILE A 157 3.02 -9.29 -21.84
N ARG A 158 1.68 -9.29 -21.92
CA ARG A 158 0.90 -8.67 -23.02
C ARG A 158 0.97 -7.15 -23.02
N LEU A 159 1.01 -6.52 -21.85
CA LEU A 159 0.98 -5.06 -21.72
C LEU A 159 2.22 -4.34 -22.29
N ASN A 160 3.34 -5.05 -22.47
CA ASN A 160 4.62 -4.48 -22.94
C ASN A 160 5.08 -3.21 -22.19
N GLU A 161 4.74 -3.09 -20.91
CA GLU A 161 5.16 -2.02 -20.00
C GLU A 161 5.83 -2.61 -18.75
N ASP A 162 6.76 -1.86 -18.16
CA ASP A 162 7.33 -2.20 -16.86
C ASP A 162 6.57 -1.44 -15.77
N ILE A 163 6.25 -2.14 -14.70
CA ILE A 163 5.49 -1.61 -13.57
C ILE A 163 6.45 -1.38 -12.40
N THR A 164 6.28 -0.24 -11.76
CA THR A 164 6.96 0.11 -10.52
C THR A 164 5.91 0.33 -9.43
N VAL A 165 6.10 -0.32 -8.29
CA VAL A 165 5.33 -0.09 -7.08
C VAL A 165 6.26 0.48 -6.03
N ARG A 166 5.88 1.58 -5.40
CA ARG A 166 6.70 2.24 -4.38
C ARG A 166 5.89 2.49 -3.13
N SER A 167 6.42 2.17 -1.97
CA SER A 167 5.86 2.61 -0.70
C SER A 167 6.07 4.11 -0.53
N VAL A 168 5.06 4.85 -0.07
CA VAL A 168 5.15 6.29 0.18
C VAL A 168 4.75 6.56 1.63
N PRO A 169 5.68 6.39 2.59
CA PRO A 169 5.37 6.44 4.02
C PRO A 169 4.74 7.73 4.51
N ASN A 170 5.20 8.87 3.99
CA ASN A 170 4.66 10.17 4.38
C ASN A 170 3.16 10.33 4.05
N PHE A 171 2.65 9.46 3.18
CA PHE A 171 1.26 9.43 2.74
C PHE A 171 0.58 8.09 3.05
N TRP A 172 1.23 7.19 3.81
CA TRP A 172 0.64 5.94 4.29
C TRP A 172 0.00 5.14 3.15
N CYS A 173 0.72 4.98 2.04
CA CYS A 173 0.18 4.38 0.83
C CYS A 173 1.25 3.75 -0.04
N TRP A 174 0.79 3.01 -1.04
CA TRP A 174 1.58 2.54 -2.17
C TRP A 174 1.25 3.34 -3.42
N ALA A 175 2.26 3.57 -4.25
CA ALA A 175 2.17 4.23 -5.54
C ALA A 175 2.55 3.24 -6.64
N ILE A 176 1.61 2.92 -7.53
CA ILE A 176 1.83 2.11 -8.73
C ILE A 176 2.01 3.08 -9.91
N SER A 177 2.99 2.81 -10.75
CA SER A 177 3.24 3.56 -11.99
C SER A 177 3.72 2.61 -13.08
N SER A 178 3.44 2.95 -14.35
CA SER A 178 3.96 2.19 -15.49
C SER A 178 4.90 3.05 -16.33
N GLY A 179 6.05 2.49 -16.68
CA GLY A 179 6.98 3.01 -17.67
C GLY A 179 6.90 2.19 -18.95
N SER A 180 6.96 2.85 -20.11
CA SER A 180 7.21 2.12 -21.36
C SER A 180 8.70 1.82 -21.47
N TYR A 181 9.06 0.54 -21.59
CA TYR A 181 10.41 0.14 -21.97
C TYR A 181 10.60 0.49 -23.46
N GLN A 182 11.46 1.47 -23.77
CA GLN A 182 11.91 1.73 -25.15
C GLN A 182 13.41 1.43 -25.25
N GLU A 183 13.72 0.39 -26.02
CA GLU A 183 15.04 -0.20 -26.26
C GLU A 183 15.97 0.71 -27.09
N SER A 184 15.49 1.86 -27.59
CA SER A 184 16.31 2.80 -28.37
C SER A 184 15.67 4.18 -28.51
N GLY A 185 16.12 5.14 -27.71
CA GLY A 185 15.86 6.57 -27.93
C GLY A 185 14.45 7.03 -27.55
N TYR A 186 14.39 8.22 -26.95
CA TYR A 186 13.19 8.93 -26.54
C TYR A 186 12.19 9.11 -27.69
N SER A 187 11.26 8.17 -27.87
CA SER A 187 10.06 8.38 -28.66
C SER A 187 8.92 8.65 -27.68
N TYR A 188 8.58 9.94 -27.54
CA TYR A 188 7.40 10.42 -26.83
C TYR A 188 6.13 10.05 -27.63
N GLU A 189 5.86 8.76 -27.82
CA GLU A 189 4.50 8.37 -28.20
C GLU A 189 3.56 8.91 -27.13
N HIS A 190 2.51 9.61 -27.56
CA HIS A 190 1.52 10.19 -26.66
C HIS A 190 0.87 9.06 -25.86
N LYS A 191 1.38 8.77 -24.66
CA LYS A 191 0.73 7.84 -23.73
C LYS A 191 -0.73 8.28 -23.61
N LYS A 192 -1.64 7.33 -23.83
CA LYS A 192 -3.07 7.57 -23.59
C LYS A 192 -3.21 8.09 -22.16
N LEU A 193 -4.02 9.13 -22.01
CA LEU A 193 -4.20 9.79 -20.73
C LEU A 193 -4.75 8.83 -19.67
N ALA A 194 -5.66 7.93 -20.07
CA ALA A 194 -6.21 6.87 -19.22
C ALA A 194 -5.58 5.50 -19.56
N PRO A 195 -5.47 4.59 -18.57
CA PRO A 195 -5.09 3.21 -18.84
C PRO A 195 -6.14 2.52 -19.72
N SER A 196 -5.72 1.49 -20.46
CA SER A 196 -6.65 0.51 -21.02
C SER A 196 -7.32 -0.30 -19.91
N ARG A 197 -8.40 -1.03 -20.26
CA ARG A 197 -9.03 -1.96 -19.32
C ARG A 197 -8.05 -3.03 -18.83
N GLU A 198 -7.26 -3.61 -19.74
CA GLU A 198 -6.26 -4.63 -19.43
C GLU A 198 -5.13 -4.09 -18.52
N GLN A 199 -4.70 -2.84 -18.72
CA GLN A 199 -3.75 -2.16 -17.82
C GLN A 199 -4.35 -2.01 -16.43
N TRP A 200 -5.60 -1.53 -16.34
CA TRP A 200 -6.30 -1.38 -15.08
C TRP A 200 -6.42 -2.70 -14.32
N ASP A 201 -6.85 -3.77 -14.99
CA ASP A 201 -7.04 -5.08 -14.37
C ASP A 201 -5.72 -5.60 -13.76
N CYS A 202 -4.58 -5.35 -14.40
CA CYS A 202 -3.27 -5.66 -13.82
C CYS A 202 -2.94 -4.82 -12.58
N PHE A 203 -3.20 -3.51 -12.62
CA PHE A 203 -2.95 -2.62 -11.49
C PHE A 203 -3.83 -2.98 -10.30
N GLU A 204 -5.07 -3.39 -10.55
CA GLU A 204 -6.01 -3.80 -9.51
C GLU A 204 -5.57 -5.10 -8.83
N VAL A 205 -5.09 -6.09 -9.58
CA VAL A 205 -4.52 -7.33 -9.00
C VAL A 205 -3.28 -7.02 -8.15
N ILE A 206 -2.37 -6.17 -8.64
CA ILE A 206 -1.21 -5.72 -7.86
C ILE A 206 -1.68 -5.03 -6.58
N ALA A 207 -2.68 -4.16 -6.66
CA ALA A 207 -3.21 -3.44 -5.51
C ALA A 207 -3.82 -4.38 -4.46
N TRP A 208 -4.50 -5.44 -4.87
CA TRP A 208 -4.96 -6.49 -3.96
C TRP A 208 -3.81 -7.22 -3.28
N HIS A 209 -2.75 -7.54 -4.02
CA HIS A 209 -1.58 -8.16 -3.41
C HIS A 209 -0.96 -7.33 -2.29
N LEU A 210 -0.91 -6.01 -2.51
CA LEU A 210 -0.43 -5.05 -1.52
C LEU A 210 -1.31 -5.06 -0.27
N VAL A 211 -2.64 -4.98 -0.42
CA VAL A 211 -3.56 -4.95 0.72
C VAL A 211 -3.48 -6.22 1.58
N GLU A 212 -3.41 -7.38 0.92
CA GLU A 212 -3.43 -8.71 1.55
C GLU A 212 -2.10 -9.09 2.20
N ALA A 213 -0.96 -8.84 1.55
CA ALA A 213 0.34 -9.16 2.15
C ALA A 213 0.54 -8.39 3.46
N SER A 214 0.14 -7.12 3.45
CA SER A 214 0.13 -6.30 4.65
C SER A 214 -0.87 -6.80 5.71
N ALA A 215 -1.90 -7.59 5.36
CA ALA A 215 -2.90 -8.10 6.32
C ALA A 215 -2.41 -9.36 7.06
N ALA A 216 -1.54 -10.14 6.43
CA ALA A 216 -0.98 -11.36 6.99
C ALA A 216 0.08 -11.12 8.09
N GLY A 217 0.53 -9.88 8.33
CA GLY A 217 1.63 -9.53 9.24
C GLY A 217 1.28 -9.28 10.71
N LYS A 218 0.02 -9.42 11.13
CA LYS A 218 -0.35 -9.27 12.55
C LYS A 218 -0.69 -10.63 13.17
N PRO A 219 0.12 -11.20 14.07
CA PRO A 219 -0.44 -12.09 15.08
C PRO A 219 -1.41 -11.29 15.95
N SER A 220 -2.63 -11.82 16.13
CA SER A 220 -3.59 -11.27 17.08
C SER A 220 -2.99 -11.32 18.48
N LYS A 221 -2.81 -10.17 19.12
CA LYS A 221 -2.42 -10.08 20.53
C LYS A 221 -3.59 -10.36 21.49
N ASP A 222 -4.72 -10.82 20.97
CA ASP A 222 -5.93 -11.12 21.72
C ASP A 222 -6.26 -12.61 21.53
N LYS A 223 -5.68 -13.46 22.37
CA LYS A 223 -6.17 -14.82 22.73
C LYS A 223 -5.19 -15.51 23.68
N ASP A 224 -4.90 -14.88 24.81
CA ASP A 224 -4.35 -15.55 26.01
C ASP A 224 -4.78 -14.76 27.25
N SER A 225 -6.09 -14.59 27.42
CA SER A 225 -6.66 -14.14 28.68
C SER A 225 -8.10 -14.62 28.81
N GLU A 226 -8.34 -15.91 28.66
CA GLU A 226 -9.56 -16.57 29.14
C GLU A 226 -9.41 -18.09 29.00
N ALA A 227 -8.91 -18.72 30.07
CA ALA A 227 -9.37 -20.01 30.61
C ALA A 227 -8.32 -20.58 31.58
N GLU A 228 -8.48 -20.31 32.87
CA GLU A 228 -8.50 -21.39 33.86
C GLU A 228 -9.22 -20.89 35.12
N GLU A 229 -10.52 -21.19 35.15
CA GLU A 229 -11.38 -21.15 36.33
C GLU A 229 -11.44 -22.58 36.89
N SER A 230 -11.11 -22.77 38.18
CA SER A 230 -11.91 -23.57 39.12
C SER A 230 -11.14 -23.85 40.42
N HIS A 231 -11.58 -23.22 41.51
CA HIS A 231 -11.83 -23.95 42.75
C HIS A 231 -13.00 -23.26 43.46
N GLU A 232 -14.17 -23.87 43.29
CA GLU A 232 -15.40 -23.61 44.03
C GLU A 232 -15.15 -23.75 45.53
N ALA A 233 -15.48 -22.71 46.29
CA ALA A 233 -15.79 -22.81 47.71
C ALA A 233 -17.31 -22.77 47.86
N SER A 234 -17.90 -23.87 48.34
CA SER A 234 -19.26 -23.87 48.89
C SER A 234 -19.21 -24.00 50.43
N PRO A 235 -20.15 -23.37 51.16
CA PRO A 235 -20.15 -23.32 52.62
C PRO A 235 -21.03 -24.42 53.23
N VAL A 236 -20.60 -25.04 54.34
CA VAL A 236 -21.48 -25.83 55.22
C VAL A 236 -21.08 -25.59 56.68
N SER A 237 -22.11 -25.41 57.50
CA SER A 237 -22.12 -25.05 58.91
C SER A 237 -22.24 -26.28 59.83
N ASN A 238 -21.78 -26.08 61.08
CA ASN A 238 -22.11 -26.76 62.35
C ASN A 238 -21.90 -28.27 62.50
N GLU A 239 -21.12 -28.68 63.51
CA GLU A 239 -21.60 -29.24 64.79
C GLU A 239 -20.42 -29.76 65.65
N GLU A 240 -20.33 -29.30 66.91
CA GLU A 240 -19.70 -29.98 68.07
C GLU A 240 -20.36 -31.35 68.32
N PRO A 241 -19.79 -32.34 69.06
CA PRO A 241 -19.35 -32.23 70.48
C PRO A 241 -18.23 -33.28 70.88
N PRO A 242 -18.09 -33.80 72.13
CA PRO A 242 -17.40 -33.17 73.26
C PRO A 242 -16.40 -34.10 74.03
N GLU A 243 -15.83 -33.55 75.13
CA GLU A 243 -15.29 -34.21 76.35
C GLU A 243 -13.97 -35.03 76.24
N THR A 244 -12.92 -34.76 77.03
CA THR A 244 -12.87 -34.97 78.49
C THR A 244 -11.58 -34.37 79.12
N GLU A 245 -11.76 -33.71 80.29
CA GLU A 245 -11.01 -33.81 81.57
C GLU A 245 -9.49 -34.16 81.60
N SER A 246 -8.60 -33.61 82.43
CA SER A 246 -8.56 -32.66 83.56
C SER A 246 -7.06 -32.36 83.87
N PRO A 247 -6.61 -31.94 85.08
CA PRO A 247 -6.29 -30.55 85.45
C PRO A 247 -4.83 -30.35 85.92
N GLU A 248 -4.40 -29.11 86.16
CA GLU A 248 -3.69 -28.69 87.39
C GLU A 248 -3.41 -27.16 87.42
N GLU A 249 -3.74 -26.56 88.57
CA GLU A 249 -3.54 -25.17 89.04
C GLU A 249 -2.10 -24.93 89.59
N PRO A 250 -1.79 -23.90 90.40
CA PRO A 250 -1.77 -22.45 90.12
C PRO A 250 -0.47 -21.77 90.63
N SER A 251 -0.29 -20.47 90.33
CA SER A 251 0.27 -19.44 91.27
C SER A 251 0.34 -18.10 90.53
N GLU A 252 -0.49 -17.11 90.84
CA GLU A 252 -0.22 -15.99 91.77
C GLU A 252 1.18 -15.36 91.63
N GLN A 253 1.26 -14.07 91.27
CA GLN A 253 1.39 -12.98 92.26
C GLN A 253 1.46 -11.61 91.56
N ASN A 254 0.57 -10.72 92.00
CA ASN A 254 0.66 -9.27 91.86
C ASN A 254 1.71 -8.72 92.84
N SER A 255 2.53 -7.79 92.39
CA SER A 255 2.92 -6.54 93.09
C SER A 255 3.58 -5.59 92.10
#